data_AF-A0A2G5TN58-F1
#
_entry.id   AF-A0A2G5TN58-F1
#
_cell.length_a   1.000
_cell.length_b   1.000
_cell.length_c   1.000
_cell.angle_alpha   90.00
_cell.angle_beta   90.00
_cell.angle_gamma   90.00
#
_symmetry.space_group_name_H-M   'P 1'
#
loop_
_entity.id
_entity.type
_entity.pdbx_description
1 polymer ?
#
loop_
_entity_poly.entity_id
_entity_poly.type
_entity_poly.pdbx_seq_one_letter_code
_entity_poly.pdbx_strand_id
1 'polypeptide(L)'
;MSLYPFFDPKHLSIMGEYMGDYMPVSTNYDPPTASLNADIVNTDEKFSVNLNVSQFKPDELKINLDGRKLSIQGEQDVVTDHGRSAKSFSRVIVLPEDVDVASVASSLSDDGKLSIEAPKLIPVPGRSIPIQKMAAIDQQKY
;
A
#
# COMPACT_ATOMS: atom_id res chain seq x y z
N MET A 1 -6.71 28.81 18.50
CA MET A 1 -6.69 27.50 19.19
C MET A 1 -7.20 26.47 18.21
N SER A 2 -6.43 25.40 18.01
CA SER A 2 -6.77 24.30 17.10
C SER A 2 -8.09 23.65 17.49
N LEU A 3 -8.77 23.03 16.52
CA LEU A 3 -9.38 21.72 16.67
C LEU A 3 -9.80 21.23 15.28
N TYR A 4 -9.14 20.19 14.78
CA TYR A 4 -9.61 19.47 13.59
C TYR A 4 -10.98 18.82 13.86
N PRO A 5 -11.98 18.94 12.98
CA PRO A 5 -13.13 18.05 12.99
C PRO A 5 -13.01 17.01 11.87
N PHE A 6 -12.84 15.76 12.30
CA PHE A 6 -13.56 14.56 11.88
C PHE A 6 -13.98 14.40 10.41
N PHE A 7 -13.39 13.36 9.81
CA PHE A 7 -13.77 12.68 8.57
C PHE A 7 -15.25 12.24 8.61
N ASP A 8 -16.07 12.70 7.67
CA ASP A 8 -17.45 12.23 7.45
C ASP A 8 -17.50 11.42 6.13
N PRO A 9 -17.73 10.09 6.17
CA PRO A 9 -17.55 9.22 5.01
C PRO A 9 -18.76 9.17 4.04
N LYS A 10 -19.59 10.22 3.94
CA LYS A 10 -20.83 10.16 3.14
C LYS A 10 -20.92 11.07 1.91
N HIS A 11 -19.83 11.72 1.47
CA HIS A 11 -19.91 12.66 0.33
C HIS A 11 -19.39 12.15 -1.02
N LEU A 12 -19.26 10.83 -1.20
CA LEU A 12 -18.70 10.20 -2.40
C LEU A 12 -19.77 9.79 -3.44
N SER A 13 -20.76 10.65 -3.72
CA SER A 13 -21.89 10.26 -4.59
C SER A 13 -22.31 11.22 -5.72
N ILE A 14 -21.54 12.26 -6.06
CA ILE A 14 -21.91 13.14 -7.20
C ILE A 14 -20.85 13.17 -8.32
N MET A 15 -19.61 12.72 -8.08
CA MET A 15 -18.57 12.67 -9.12
C MET A 15 -18.59 11.37 -9.95
N GLY A 16 -19.36 10.36 -9.55
CA GLY A 16 -19.42 9.07 -10.24
C GLY A 16 -20.36 9.01 -11.44
N GLU A 17 -21.37 9.88 -11.50
CA GLU A 17 -22.40 9.84 -12.56
C GLU A 17 -22.14 10.81 -13.71
N TYR A 18 -21.25 11.80 -13.54
CA TYR A 18 -21.01 12.87 -14.53
C TYR A 18 -19.82 12.64 -15.46
N MET A 19 -19.21 11.45 -15.44
CA MET A 19 -18.02 11.13 -16.26
C MET A 19 -18.22 9.94 -17.21
N GLY A 20 -19.45 9.41 -17.33
CA GLY A 20 -19.76 8.23 -18.16
C GLY A 20 -19.73 8.46 -19.67
N ASP A 21 -20.03 9.67 -20.14
CA ASP A 21 -20.36 9.92 -21.56
C ASP A 21 -19.37 10.83 -22.32
N TYR A 22 -18.27 11.27 -21.69
CA TYR A 22 -17.36 12.29 -22.29
C TYR A 22 -15.89 11.87 -22.49
N MET A 23 -15.56 10.57 -22.45
CA MET A 23 -14.20 10.13 -22.80
C MET A 23 -14.24 9.14 -23.98
N PRO A 24 -13.81 9.54 -25.20
CA PRO A 24 -13.68 8.61 -26.31
C PRO A 24 -12.64 7.54 -25.97
N VAL A 25 -13.08 6.28 -25.99
CA VAL A 25 -12.23 5.08 -25.89
C VAL A 25 -11.27 5.07 -27.08
N SER A 26 -10.02 5.49 -26.85
CA SER A 26 -8.84 4.95 -27.54
C SER A 26 -7.55 5.47 -26.89
N THR A 27 -6.61 4.54 -26.75
CA THR A 27 -5.27 4.61 -26.13
C THR A 27 -5.22 4.35 -24.62
N ASN A 28 -4.72 3.15 -24.32
CA ASN A 28 -4.14 2.65 -23.07
C ASN A 28 -3.87 3.71 -21.99
N TYR A 29 -4.93 4.18 -21.33
CA TYR A 29 -4.81 4.97 -20.11
C TYR A 29 -4.50 3.97 -18.99
N ASP A 30 -3.23 3.65 -18.80
CA ASP A 30 -2.77 3.15 -17.52
C ASP A 30 -3.12 4.24 -16.50
N PRO A 31 -4.03 4.00 -15.54
CA PRO A 31 -4.25 4.97 -14.49
C PRO A 31 -2.89 5.27 -13.84
N PRO A 32 -2.53 6.53 -13.55
CA PRO A 32 -1.24 6.85 -12.91
C PRO A 32 -1.07 6.21 -11.52
N THR A 33 -2.09 5.50 -11.03
CA THR A 33 -2.05 4.60 -9.88
C THR A 33 -1.76 3.15 -10.25
N ALA A 34 -1.24 2.85 -11.46
CA ALA A 34 -0.82 1.52 -11.91
C ALA A 34 0.20 0.94 -10.92
N SER A 35 -0.40 0.31 -9.92
CA SER A 35 0.09 -0.41 -8.77
C SER A 35 1.59 -0.31 -8.51
N LEU A 36 1.96 0.62 -7.63
CA LEU A 36 3.09 0.39 -6.72
C LEU A 36 2.71 -0.82 -5.84
N ASN A 37 2.86 -2.01 -6.39
CA ASN A 37 2.62 -3.25 -5.69
C ASN A 37 3.69 -3.37 -4.60
N ALA A 38 3.24 -3.40 -3.35
CA ALA A 38 4.08 -3.70 -2.22
C ALA A 38 4.24 -5.22 -2.14
N ASP A 39 5.45 -5.72 -2.35
CA ASP A 39 5.78 -7.11 -2.05
C ASP A 39 6.01 -7.23 -0.55
N ILE A 40 5.03 -7.78 0.15
CA ILE A 40 5.06 -7.97 1.60
C ILE A 40 5.42 -9.43 1.89
N VAL A 41 6.53 -9.63 2.60
CA VAL A 41 6.98 -10.95 3.05
C VAL A 41 7.01 -10.96 4.56
N ASN A 42 6.27 -11.89 5.15
CA ASN A 42 6.19 -12.10 6.58
C ASN A 42 6.67 -13.52 6.90
N THR A 43 7.89 -13.63 7.43
CA THR A 43 8.47 -14.91 7.87
C THR A 43 8.46 -15.00 9.40
N ASP A 44 8.84 -16.16 9.93
CA ASP A 44 8.98 -16.38 11.38
C ASP A 44 10.12 -15.54 11.99
N GLU A 45 11.04 -15.02 11.15
CA GLU A 45 12.21 -14.24 11.57
C GLU A 45 12.04 -12.73 11.36
N LYS A 46 11.39 -12.32 10.27
CA LYS A 46 11.26 -10.91 9.90
C LYS A 46 10.00 -10.59 9.10
N PHE A 47 9.60 -9.32 9.19
CA PHE A 47 8.65 -8.69 8.30
C PHE A 47 9.38 -7.78 7.33
N SER A 48 9.06 -7.85 6.03
CA SER A 48 9.66 -7.01 5.01
C SER A 48 8.65 -6.52 3.98
N VAL A 49 8.87 -5.29 3.52
CA VAL A 49 8.07 -4.61 2.49
C VAL A 49 9.03 -4.13 1.41
N ASN A 50 8.76 -4.49 0.17
CA ASN A 50 9.54 -4.04 -0.97
C ASN A 50 8.65 -3.29 -1.96
N LEU A 51 9.14 -2.16 -2.46
CA LEU A 51 8.42 -1.25 -3.36
C LEU A 51 9.36 -0.74 -4.45
N ASN A 52 8.93 -0.77 -5.71
CA ASN A 52 9.66 -0.10 -6.78
C ASN A 52 9.25 1.38 -6.81
N VAL A 53 10.13 2.26 -6.35
CA VAL A 53 9.93 3.71 -6.29
C VAL A 53 10.83 4.48 -7.26
N SER A 54 11.35 3.81 -8.29
CA SER A 54 12.26 4.39 -9.31
C SER A 54 11.74 5.65 -10.02
N GLN A 55 10.43 5.90 -9.97
CA GLN A 55 9.82 7.11 -10.53
C GLN A 55 9.98 8.34 -9.63
N PHE A 56 10.46 8.19 -8.40
CA PHE A 56 10.60 9.24 -7.39
C PHE A 56 12.07 9.37 -6.98
N LYS A 57 12.51 10.60 -6.69
CA LYS A 57 13.82 10.83 -6.09
C LYS A 57 13.81 10.46 -4.61
N PRO A 58 14.96 10.12 -4.00
CA PRO A 58 15.04 9.84 -2.56
C PRO A 58 14.44 10.96 -1.69
N ASP A 59 14.69 12.23 -2.05
CA ASP A 59 14.19 13.40 -1.31
C ASP A 59 12.68 13.65 -1.47
N GLU A 60 12.05 13.02 -2.47
CA GLU A 60 10.60 13.08 -2.73
C GLU A 60 9.83 12.02 -1.93
N LEU A 61 10.54 11.11 -1.25
CA LEU A 61 9.98 10.01 -0.48
C LEU A 61 9.94 10.33 1.02
N LYS A 62 8.86 9.90 1.67
CA LYS A 62 8.68 10.04 3.13
C LYS A 62 8.23 8.70 3.71
N ILE A 63 8.93 8.28 4.75
CA ILE A 63 8.58 7.10 5.54
C ILE A 63 8.32 7.57 6.96
N ASN A 64 7.15 7.20 7.50
CA ASN A 64 6.78 7.51 8.88
C ASN A 64 6.27 6.27 9.57
N LEU A 65 6.62 6.12 10.85
CA LEU A 65 6.15 5.04 11.70
C LEU A 65 5.49 5.64 12.93
N ASP A 66 4.16 5.56 12.98
CA ASP A 66 3.35 6.02 14.10
C ASP A 66 2.76 4.81 14.84
N GLY A 67 3.35 4.48 15.98
CA GLY A 67 3.10 3.22 16.68
C GLY A 67 3.43 2.02 15.78
N ARG A 68 2.40 1.33 15.28
CA ARG A 68 2.54 0.19 14.34
C ARG A 68 2.12 0.52 12.91
N LYS A 69 1.78 1.78 12.63
CA LYS A 69 1.33 2.21 11.30
C LYS A 69 2.51 2.75 10.50
N LEU A 70 3.01 1.94 9.58
CA LEU A 70 4.03 2.32 8.61
C LEU A 70 3.36 3.03 7.43
N SER A 71 3.75 4.29 7.20
CA SER A 71 3.24 5.12 6.10
C SER A 71 4.39 5.47 5.16
N ILE A 72 4.19 5.24 3.86
CA ILE A 72 5.18 5.46 2.80
C ILE A 72 4.52 6.35 1.77
N GLN A 73 5.11 7.50 1.51
CA GLN A 73 4.58 8.52 0.62
C GLN A 73 5.65 8.93 -0.38
N GLY A 74 5.23 9.28 -1.58
CA GLY A 74 6.07 9.92 -2.57
C GLY A 74 5.28 10.98 -3.32
N GLU A 75 5.89 12.13 -3.54
CA GLU A 75 5.29 13.25 -4.27
C GLU A 75 6.33 13.85 -5.20
N GLN A 76 6.02 13.87 -6.49
CA GLN A 76 6.86 14.40 -7.54
C GLN A 76 6.06 15.41 -8.36
N ASP A 77 6.66 16.58 -8.58
CA ASP A 77 6.09 17.62 -9.42
C ASP A 77 7.19 18.15 -10.36
N VAL A 78 7.03 17.85 -11.64
CA VAL A 78 7.98 18.20 -12.68
C VAL A 78 7.34 19.23 -13.59
N VAL A 79 7.88 20.44 -13.58
CA VAL A 79 7.52 21.50 -14.53
C VAL A 79 8.53 21.50 -15.67
N THR A 80 8.04 21.44 -16.89
CA THR A 80 8.82 21.50 -18.14
C THR A 80 8.30 22.63 -19.01
N ASP A 81 9.06 23.03 -20.02
CA ASP A 81 8.65 24.04 -21.01
C ASP A 81 7.35 23.66 -21.76
N HIS A 82 7.00 22.37 -21.77
CA HIS A 82 5.84 21.81 -22.48
C HIS A 82 4.67 21.45 -21.55
N GLY A 83 4.78 21.69 -20.24
CA GLY A 83 3.72 21.40 -19.27
C GLY A 83 4.22 20.92 -17.92
N ARG A 84 3.27 20.57 -17.04
CA ARG A 84 3.52 20.08 -15.68
C ARG A 84 3.06 18.62 -15.56
N SER A 85 3.89 17.78 -14.96
CA SER A 85 3.56 16.40 -14.60
C SER A 85 3.70 16.22 -13.10
N ALA A 86 2.62 15.82 -12.45
CA ALA A 86 2.60 15.52 -11.03
C ALA A 86 2.25 14.05 -10.80
N LYS A 87 3.00 13.40 -9.91
CA LYS A 87 2.78 12.01 -9.48
C LYS A 87 2.80 11.96 -7.96
N SER A 88 1.90 11.17 -7.37
CA SER A 88 1.87 10.97 -5.93
C SER A 88 1.44 9.56 -5.57
N PHE A 89 1.99 9.02 -4.50
CA PHE A 89 1.49 7.80 -3.89
C PHE A 89 1.48 7.88 -2.36
N SER A 90 0.60 7.09 -1.76
CA SER A 90 0.55 6.89 -0.33
C SER A 90 0.20 5.43 -0.06
N ARG A 91 1.04 4.75 0.70
CA ARG A 91 0.85 3.36 1.13
C ARG A 91 0.92 3.31 2.63
N VAL A 92 -0.06 2.66 3.24
CA VAL A 92 -0.11 2.44 4.68
C VAL A 92 -0.14 0.95 4.93
N ILE A 93 0.73 0.49 5.83
CA ILE A 93 0.86 -0.90 6.24
C ILE A 93 0.84 -0.91 7.76
N VAL A 94 0.03 -1.80 8.33
CA VAL A 94 0.04 -2.03 9.78
C VAL A 94 1.01 -3.18 10.05
N LEU A 95 2.04 -2.90 10.85
CA LEU A 95 3.00 -3.91 11.27
C LEU A 95 2.30 -4.94 12.19
N PRO A 96 2.54 -6.24 11.97
CA PRO A 96 2.11 -7.30 12.89
C PRO A 96 2.57 -7.06 14.34
N GLU A 97 1.85 -7.60 15.31
CA GLU A 97 2.15 -7.36 16.74
C GLU A 97 3.45 -7.99 17.23
N ASP A 98 3.90 -9.02 16.53
CA ASP A 98 5.12 -9.79 16.79
C ASP A 98 6.36 -9.15 16.15
N VAL A 99 6.25 -7.99 15.51
CA VAL A 99 7.38 -7.24 14.92
C VAL A 99 7.99 -6.28 15.93
N ASP A 100 9.31 -6.22 15.96
CA ASP A 100 10.05 -5.22 16.72
C ASP A 100 10.05 -3.88 15.97
N VAL A 101 9.15 -3.00 16.37
CA VAL A 101 8.95 -1.65 15.83
C VAL A 101 10.21 -0.78 16.01
N ALA A 102 10.97 -0.98 17.10
CA ALA A 102 12.16 -0.16 17.38
C ALA A 102 13.33 -0.46 16.44
N SER A 103 13.34 -1.68 15.87
CA SER A 103 14.39 -2.17 14.97
C SER A 103 13.98 -2.11 13.50
N VAL A 104 12.95 -1.34 13.14
CA VAL A 104 12.55 -1.11 11.74
C VAL A 104 13.65 -0.32 11.04
N ALA A 105 14.10 -0.81 9.90
CA ALA A 105 15.10 -0.16 9.05
C ALA A 105 14.60 -0.07 7.61
N SER A 106 15.03 0.98 6.90
CA SER A 106 14.74 1.17 5.48
C SER A 106 16.01 1.38 4.68
N SER A 107 16.05 0.84 3.47
CA SER A 107 17.12 1.06 2.49
C SER A 107 16.52 1.30 1.10
N LEU A 108 17.17 2.16 0.32
CA LEU A 108 16.84 2.42 -1.08
C LEU A 108 18.05 2.06 -1.93
N SER A 109 17.88 1.17 -2.89
CA SER A 109 18.93 0.79 -3.84
C SER A 109 18.97 1.74 -5.04
N ASP A 110 20.10 1.74 -5.76
CA ASP A 110 20.35 2.62 -6.92
C ASP A 110 19.38 2.37 -8.09
N ASP A 111 18.80 1.17 -8.18
CA ASP A 111 17.76 0.82 -9.16
C ASP A 111 16.34 1.25 -8.73
N GLY A 112 16.22 1.98 -7.61
CA GLY A 112 14.97 2.56 -7.13
C GLY A 112 14.07 1.58 -6.39
N LYS A 113 14.62 0.52 -5.78
CA LYS A 113 13.86 -0.39 -4.93
C LYS A 113 13.98 0.02 -3.46
N LEU A 114 12.86 0.39 -2.86
CA LEU A 114 12.74 0.66 -1.43
C LEU A 114 12.44 -0.64 -0.69
N SER A 115 13.27 -0.97 0.28
CA SER A 115 13.11 -2.12 1.18
C SER A 115 12.97 -1.62 2.61
N ILE A 116 11.91 -2.05 3.30
CA ILE A 116 11.68 -1.77 4.71
C ILE A 116 11.61 -3.11 5.43
N GLU A 117 12.48 -3.32 6.41
CA GLU A 117 12.61 -4.58 7.13
C GLU A 117 12.49 -4.36 8.64
N ALA A 118 11.92 -5.33 9.33
CA ALA A 118 11.76 -5.31 10.77
C ALA A 118 11.84 -6.75 11.32
N PRO A 119 12.71 -7.03 12.30
CA PRO A 119 12.82 -8.35 12.90
C PRO A 119 11.60 -8.68 13.76
N LYS A 120 11.36 -9.97 14.00
CA LYS A 120 10.34 -10.44 14.94
C LYS A 120 10.85 -10.40 16.38
N LEU A 121 10.00 -9.98 17.32
CA LEU A 121 10.29 -9.98 18.75
C LEU A 121 10.40 -11.41 19.31
N ILE A 122 9.62 -12.33 18.75
CA ILE A 122 9.55 -13.73 19.18
C ILE A 122 9.49 -14.59 17.91
N PRO A 123 10.31 -15.66 17.79
CA PRO A 123 10.12 -16.65 16.73
C PRO A 123 8.75 -17.30 16.89
N VAL A 124 7.83 -17.03 15.97
CA VAL A 124 6.51 -17.65 15.99
C VAL A 124 6.63 -19.00 15.29
N PRO A 125 6.51 -20.16 15.97
CA PRO A 125 6.57 -21.43 15.29
C PRO A 125 5.37 -21.56 14.34
N GLY A 126 5.63 -21.73 13.04
CA GLY A 126 4.58 -21.91 12.04
C GLY A 126 3.63 -23.06 12.40
N ARG A 127 2.32 -22.83 12.22
CA ARG A 127 1.28 -23.87 12.43
C ARG A 127 0.65 -24.28 11.10
N SER A 128 0.55 -25.59 10.86
CA SER A 128 -0.18 -26.12 9.71
C SER A 128 -1.69 -26.03 9.96
N ILE A 129 -2.44 -25.47 9.01
CA ILE A 129 -3.90 -25.40 9.05
C ILE A 129 -4.46 -26.38 8.00
N PRO A 130 -5.08 -27.50 8.40
CA PRO A 130 -5.63 -28.44 7.44
C PRO A 130 -6.86 -27.86 6.75
N ILE A 131 -6.92 -27.99 5.42
CA ILE A 131 -8.10 -27.60 4.62
C ILE A 131 -9.11 -28.75 4.66
N GLN A 132 -10.29 -28.51 5.24
CA GLN A 132 -11.39 -29.47 5.24
C GLN A 132 -12.36 -29.16 4.09
N LYS A 133 -12.66 -30.15 3.24
CA LYS A 133 -13.73 -30.04 2.24
C LYS A 133 -15.08 -30.23 2.94
N MET A 134 -15.98 -29.25 2.83
CA MET A 134 -17.37 -29.42 3.26
C MET A 134 -18.09 -30.35 2.29
N ALA A 135 -18.70 -31.43 2.80
CA ALA A 135 -19.60 -32.27 2.02
C ALA A 135 -20.91 -31.51 1.78
N ALA A 136 -21.41 -31.55 0.54
CA ALA A 136 -22.71 -30.99 0.21
C ALA A 136 -23.80 -31.76 0.99
N ILE A 137 -24.69 -31.01 1.64
CA ILE A 137 -25.84 -31.57 2.35
C ILE A 137 -26.81 -32.05 1.26
N ASP A 138 -26.88 -33.35 1.03
CA ASP A 138 -27.80 -33.94 0.06
C ASP A 138 -29.24 -33.73 0.57
N GLN A 139 -29.97 -32.82 -0.09
CA GLN A 139 -31.39 -32.58 0.19
C GLN A 139 -32.22 -33.71 -0.41
N GLN A 140 -32.18 -34.89 0.22
CA GLN A 140 -33.11 -35.97 -0.08
C GLN A 140 -33.82 -36.44 1.20
N LYS A 141 -34.93 -35.77 1.49
CA LYS A 141 -36.21 -36.34 1.96
C LYS A 141 -37.11 -35.21 2.44
N TYR A 142 -38.20 -34.94 1.75
CA TYR A 142 -39.58 -35.25 2.19
C TYR A 142 -40.55 -35.07 1.01
#